data_AF-A0A7J7PF65-F1
#
_entry.id   AF-A0A7J7PF65-F1
#
_cell.length_a   1.000
_cell.length_b   1.000
_cell.length_c   1.000
_cell.angle_alpha   90.00
_cell.angle_beta   90.00
_cell.angle_gamma   90.00
#
_symmetry.space_group_name_H-M   'P 1'
#
loop_
_entity.id
_entity.type
_entity.pdbx_description
1 polymer ?
#
loop_
_entity_poly.entity_id
_entity_poly.type
_entity_poly.pdbx_seq_one_letter_code
_entity_poly.pdbx_strand_id
1 'polypeptide(L)'
;MGWMCNVRPVPDSWYAFSRCTWRLPQAASQRSTLEPTHAGHRSSGSWHLRCTLSIDSVLGMHRRFACCKVEEGTPFARWFSGDGSPLPKEPEAVAMFEAASATLTAAGYEHYEISNYAKPGHRSRHNQVYWKCQPYYAFGLGAASYTQGRRFSRPRGMHEYESWVQRFVQSGGGCPAAALPAESKEEQLLDLIMLSLRLSDGLALHSVQQEYGQDTVASLLPTIQGFLQEGLMQIVPELQQSGDDSAPEPGGCVSDADGYGDEAFGQLCRRLKQGKQCRVRLADPAGFLLSNDVISELFAQLDPSTLSQVL
;
A
#
# COMPACT_ATOMS: atom_id res chain seq x y z
N MET A 1 -16.29 -10.08 -46.03
CA MET A 1 -17.26 -9.14 -45.43
C MET A 1 -16.82 -8.92 -43.99
N GLY A 2 -16.22 -7.76 -43.75
CA GLY A 2 -15.64 -7.41 -42.45
C GLY A 2 -16.65 -6.81 -41.49
N TRP A 3 -16.40 -7.03 -40.20
CA TRP A 3 -16.81 -6.14 -39.12
C TRP A 3 -15.55 -5.74 -38.36
N MET A 4 -15.10 -4.52 -38.60
CA MET A 4 -14.08 -3.81 -37.83
C MET A 4 -14.72 -3.36 -36.51
N CYS A 5 -14.28 -3.91 -35.37
CA CYS A 5 -14.42 -3.23 -34.09
C CYS A 5 -13.20 -2.34 -33.91
N ASN A 6 -13.44 -1.04 -34.06
CA ASN A 6 -12.47 0.03 -33.97
C ASN A 6 -12.09 0.22 -32.48
N VAL A 7 -11.08 -0.50 -32.00
CA VAL A 7 -10.52 -0.28 -30.66
C VAL A 7 -9.60 0.95 -30.77
N ARG A 8 -10.07 2.10 -30.28
CA ARG A 8 -9.22 3.28 -30.11
C ARG A 8 -8.10 2.96 -29.11
N PRO A 9 -6.88 3.49 -29.30
CA PRO A 9 -5.83 3.37 -28.29
C PRO A 9 -6.29 4.08 -27.01
N VAL A 10 -6.38 3.33 -25.91
CA VAL A 10 -6.57 3.87 -24.57
C VAL A 10 -5.18 4.31 -24.07
N PRO A 11 -5.01 5.48 -23.42
CA PRO A 11 -3.72 5.93 -22.90
C PRO A 11 -3.08 4.89 -21.98
N ASP A 12 -1.74 4.83 -21.97
CA ASP A 12 -0.87 3.85 -21.28
C ASP A 12 -1.03 3.76 -19.74
N SER A 13 -2.04 4.41 -19.15
CA SER A 13 -2.21 4.57 -17.70
C SER A 13 -3.10 3.53 -17.00
N TRP A 14 -3.55 2.46 -17.68
CA TRP A 14 -4.61 1.58 -17.17
C TRP A 14 -4.25 0.10 -16.94
N TYR A 15 -2.97 -0.26 -16.95
CA TYR A 15 -2.55 -1.61 -16.57
C TYR A 15 -1.83 -1.63 -15.22
N ALA A 16 -2.55 -2.08 -14.18
CA ALA A 16 -1.96 -2.60 -12.95
C ALA A 16 -2.70 -3.86 -12.51
N PHE A 17 -2.81 -4.86 -13.39
CA PHE A 17 -3.09 -6.24 -12.96
C PHE A 17 -1.77 -6.88 -12.55
N SER A 18 -1.42 -6.79 -11.26
CA SER A 18 -0.29 -7.56 -10.73
C SER A 18 -0.72 -9.01 -10.53
N ARG A 19 -0.51 -9.86 -11.55
CA ARG A 19 -0.20 -11.27 -11.28
C ARG A 19 1.21 -11.28 -10.70
N CYS A 20 1.40 -11.91 -9.53
CA CYS A 20 2.73 -12.32 -9.09
C CYS A 20 3.33 -13.21 -10.18
N THR A 21 4.17 -12.63 -11.04
CA THR A 21 4.81 -13.36 -12.13
C THR A 21 6.22 -13.71 -11.67
N TRP A 22 6.40 -14.99 -11.37
CA TRP A 22 7.70 -15.60 -11.19
C TRP A 22 8.39 -15.67 -12.56
N ARG A 23 9.19 -14.67 -12.89
CA ARG A 23 10.14 -14.78 -14.01
C ARG A 23 11.56 -14.53 -13.50
N LEU A 24 12.42 -15.51 -13.76
CA LEU A 24 13.87 -15.34 -13.70
C LEU A 24 14.23 -14.18 -14.65
N PRO A 25 14.99 -13.17 -14.21
CA PRO A 25 15.62 -12.25 -15.16
C PRO A 25 16.70 -13.04 -15.90
N GLN A 26 16.43 -13.43 -17.15
CA GLN A 26 17.51 -13.63 -18.09
C GLN A 26 18.09 -12.25 -18.37
N ALA A 27 19.34 -12.05 -17.97
CA ALA A 27 20.10 -10.87 -18.33
C ALA A 27 20.05 -10.71 -19.86
N ALA A 28 19.59 -9.54 -20.30
CA ALA A 28 19.75 -9.13 -21.67
C ALA A 28 21.26 -9.02 -21.96
N SER A 29 21.81 -10.03 -22.62
CA SER A 29 23.07 -9.90 -23.33
C SER A 29 22.81 -10.14 -24.82
N GLN A 30 23.44 -9.31 -25.63
CA GLN A 30 23.29 -9.28 -27.08
C GLN A 30 23.72 -10.60 -27.73
N ARG A 31 23.11 -10.87 -28.90
CA ARG A 31 23.23 -12.05 -29.77
C ARG A 31 24.63 -12.69 -29.86
N SER A 32 24.68 -14.02 -29.82
CA SER A 32 25.17 -14.84 -30.94
C SER A 32 24.81 -16.33 -30.76
N THR A 33 24.49 -16.97 -31.86
CA THR A 33 24.20 -18.40 -32.06
C THR A 33 25.34 -19.31 -31.63
N LEU A 34 25.04 -20.45 -30.99
CA LEU A 34 25.57 -21.80 -31.28
C LEU A 34 24.91 -22.86 -30.37
N GLU A 35 24.53 -23.98 -30.98
CA GLU A 35 23.90 -25.20 -30.43
C GLU A 35 24.99 -26.19 -29.87
N PRO A 36 24.65 -27.34 -29.26
CA PRO A 36 25.04 -27.71 -27.89
C PRO A 36 26.12 -28.79 -27.79
N THR A 37 26.78 -28.90 -26.64
CA THR A 37 27.53 -30.10 -26.24
C THR A 37 27.45 -30.41 -24.74
N HIS A 38 27.45 -31.71 -24.46
CA HIS A 38 27.25 -32.42 -23.20
C HIS A 38 28.19 -32.10 -22.03
N ALA A 39 27.64 -32.40 -20.84
CA ALA A 39 28.27 -32.99 -19.65
C ALA A 39 29.29 -32.18 -18.83
N GLY A 40 29.05 -32.16 -17.51
CA GLY A 40 30.13 -32.17 -16.54
C GLY A 40 29.95 -31.23 -15.36
N HIS A 41 29.92 -31.85 -14.18
CA HIS A 41 30.37 -31.32 -12.89
C HIS A 41 29.43 -30.43 -12.06
N ARG A 42 28.87 -31.11 -11.04
CA ARG A 42 28.53 -30.54 -9.74
C ARG A 42 29.72 -29.72 -9.21
N SER A 43 29.50 -28.44 -8.96
CA SER A 43 30.23 -27.68 -7.97
C SER A 43 29.25 -26.83 -7.16
N SER A 44 29.45 -26.86 -5.84
CA SER A 44 28.80 -26.06 -4.80
C SER A 44 28.50 -24.61 -5.23
N GLY A 45 27.25 -24.34 -5.57
CA GLY A 45 26.74 -23.00 -5.83
C GLY A 45 25.81 -22.57 -4.70
N SER A 46 26.16 -21.46 -4.04
CA SER A 46 25.35 -20.79 -3.03
C SER A 46 23.93 -20.50 -3.54
N TRP A 47 22.93 -21.11 -2.92
CA TRP A 47 21.51 -20.87 -3.20
C TRP A 47 21.11 -19.49 -2.66
N HIS A 48 21.12 -18.47 -3.51
CA HIS A 48 20.57 -17.15 -3.17
C HIS A 48 19.05 -17.20 -3.35
N LEU A 49 18.32 -17.37 -2.25
CA LEU A 49 16.86 -17.22 -2.22
C LEU A 49 16.46 -15.74 -2.30
N ARG A 50 15.43 -15.47 -3.11
CA ARG A 50 14.99 -14.13 -3.53
C ARG A 50 13.78 -13.69 -2.72
N CYS A 51 13.88 -12.54 -2.06
CA CYS A 51 12.71 -11.68 -1.89
C CYS A 51 12.17 -11.32 -3.27
N THR A 52 10.85 -11.44 -3.49
CA THR A 52 10.25 -11.14 -4.79
C THR A 52 10.16 -9.63 -4.96
N LEU A 53 11.21 -9.02 -5.49
CA LEU A 53 11.13 -7.67 -6.03
C LEU A 53 10.43 -7.78 -7.39
N SER A 54 9.11 -7.54 -7.38
CA SER A 54 8.34 -7.49 -8.63
C SER A 54 8.53 -6.12 -9.25
N ILE A 55 9.11 -6.10 -10.45
CA ILE A 55 9.24 -4.91 -11.28
C ILE A 55 7.97 -4.83 -12.13
N ASP A 56 7.11 -3.83 -11.89
CA ASP A 56 6.08 -3.49 -12.88
C ASP A 56 6.81 -2.87 -14.08
N SER A 57 6.88 -3.64 -15.16
CA SER A 57 7.85 -3.52 -16.26
C SER A 57 7.52 -2.43 -17.28
N VAL A 58 6.88 -1.33 -16.89
CA VAL A 58 6.63 -0.25 -17.86
C VAL A 58 7.88 0.63 -18.02
N LEU A 59 8.59 1.01 -16.95
CA LEU A 59 9.86 1.77 -17.06
C LEU A 59 10.85 1.58 -15.88
N GLY A 60 10.63 0.58 -15.01
CA GLY A 60 11.44 0.39 -13.79
C GLY A 60 11.25 1.48 -12.73
N MET A 61 10.34 2.43 -12.93
CA MET A 61 10.10 3.58 -12.06
C MET A 61 9.28 3.26 -10.81
N HIS A 62 8.66 2.07 -10.74
CA HIS A 62 7.88 1.57 -9.61
C HIS A 62 8.33 0.14 -9.26
N ARG A 63 8.51 -0.14 -7.97
CA ARG A 63 8.97 -1.43 -7.46
C ARG A 63 8.15 -1.85 -6.26
N ARG A 64 7.75 -3.12 -6.21
CA ARG A 64 7.08 -3.70 -5.06
C ARG A 64 8.03 -4.63 -4.34
N PHE A 65 8.07 -4.54 -3.02
CA PHE A 65 8.85 -5.40 -2.16
C PHE A 65 7.98 -5.87 -1.00
N ALA A 66 7.84 -7.18 -0.85
CA ALA A 66 7.11 -7.78 0.25
C ALA A 66 7.81 -9.08 0.68
N CYS A 67 7.90 -9.30 1.98
CA CYS A 67 8.25 -10.60 2.53
C CYS A 67 7.04 -11.51 2.42
N CYS A 68 7.13 -12.59 1.65
CA CYS A 68 6.04 -13.56 1.54
C CYS A 68 5.84 -14.29 2.88
N LYS A 69 4.66 -14.18 3.46
CA LYS A 69 4.19 -15.06 4.55
C LYS A 69 3.40 -16.23 3.96
N VAL A 70 3.56 -17.42 4.54
CA VAL A 70 2.76 -18.59 4.17
C VAL A 70 1.49 -18.55 5.00
N GLU A 71 0.37 -18.26 4.34
CA GLU A 71 -0.96 -18.29 4.96
C GLU A 71 -1.61 -19.66 4.74
N GLU A 72 -2.13 -20.26 5.81
CA GLU A 72 -2.81 -21.56 5.75
C GLU A 72 -3.99 -21.54 4.76
N GLY A 73 -4.22 -22.66 4.07
CA GLY A 73 -5.28 -22.77 3.06
C GLY A 73 -4.99 -22.10 1.70
N THR A 74 -3.85 -21.41 1.55
CA THR A 74 -3.46 -20.85 0.24
C THR A 74 -2.86 -21.90 -0.70
N PRO A 75 -2.93 -21.70 -2.04
CA PRO A 75 -2.16 -22.53 -2.97
C PRO A 75 -0.67 -22.55 -2.67
N PHE A 76 -0.13 -21.42 -2.16
CA PHE A 76 1.26 -21.32 -1.78
C PHE A 76 1.59 -22.23 -0.59
N ALA A 77 0.76 -22.26 0.47
CA ALA A 77 0.92 -23.20 1.58
C ALA A 77 0.94 -24.66 1.12
N ARG A 78 0.02 -25.05 0.23
CA ARG A 78 -0.03 -26.41 -0.33
C ARG A 78 1.23 -26.79 -1.11
N TRP A 79 1.83 -25.84 -1.83
CA TRP A 79 3.09 -26.06 -2.55
C TRP A 79 4.29 -26.09 -1.61
N PHE A 80 4.25 -25.28 -0.55
CA PHE A 80 5.35 -25.16 0.42
C PHE A 80 5.41 -26.33 1.42
N SER A 81 4.30 -27.06 1.60
CA SER A 81 4.27 -28.29 2.41
C SER A 81 5.04 -29.47 1.79
N GLY A 82 5.42 -29.38 0.51
CA GLY A 82 6.22 -30.37 -0.20
C GLY A 82 7.70 -29.97 -0.30
N ASP A 83 8.54 -30.52 0.58
CA ASP A 83 9.92 -30.92 0.25
C ASP A 83 10.91 -29.94 -0.43
N GLY A 84 11.00 -28.67 0.02
CA GLY A 84 12.34 -28.10 0.25
C GLY A 84 12.69 -26.74 -0.31
N SER A 85 12.30 -25.70 0.43
CA SER A 85 13.26 -24.66 0.82
C SER A 85 12.79 -24.04 2.12
N PRO A 86 13.63 -23.89 3.16
CA PRO A 86 13.21 -23.14 4.34
C PRO A 86 12.92 -21.68 3.91
N LEU A 87 11.80 -21.12 4.40
CA LEU A 87 11.64 -19.67 4.37
C LEU A 87 12.81 -19.03 5.12
N PRO A 88 13.26 -17.83 4.73
CA PRO A 88 14.23 -17.10 5.52
C PRO A 88 13.71 -16.99 6.95
N LYS A 89 14.60 -17.24 7.92
CA LYS A 89 14.25 -16.98 9.31
C LYS A 89 14.02 -15.49 9.48
N GLU A 90 13.28 -15.11 10.51
CA GLU A 90 12.94 -13.70 10.77
C GLU A 90 14.15 -12.75 10.71
N PRO A 91 15.33 -13.05 11.33
CA PRO A 91 16.50 -12.17 11.20
C PRO A 91 17.04 -12.05 9.76
N GLU A 92 16.95 -13.13 8.98
CA GLU A 92 17.37 -13.13 7.57
C GLU A 92 16.42 -12.29 6.72
N ALA A 93 15.11 -12.40 6.96
CA ALA A 93 14.10 -11.61 6.26
C ALA A 93 14.25 -10.11 6.56
N VAL A 94 14.56 -9.74 7.81
CA VAL A 94 14.85 -8.36 8.21
C VAL A 94 16.10 -7.84 7.48
N ALA A 95 17.21 -8.58 7.51
CA ALA A 95 18.44 -8.17 6.83
C ALA A 95 18.24 -8.00 5.31
N MET A 96 17.44 -8.88 4.68
CA MET A 96 17.09 -8.77 3.27
C MET A 96 16.24 -7.53 2.98
N PHE A 97 15.29 -7.22 3.86
CA PHE A 97 14.46 -6.02 3.75
C PHE A 97 15.30 -4.76 3.86
N GLU A 98 16.15 -4.65 4.88
CA GLU A 98 17.03 -3.50 5.09
C GLU A 98 17.96 -3.29 3.89
N ALA A 99 18.57 -4.35 3.37
CA ALA A 99 19.42 -4.28 2.19
C ALA A 99 18.66 -3.81 0.94
N ALA A 100 17.44 -4.31 0.74
CA ALA A 100 16.59 -3.88 -0.37
C ALA A 100 16.18 -2.41 -0.24
N SER A 101 15.75 -1.99 0.95
CA SER A 101 15.39 -0.59 1.25
C SER A 101 16.56 0.34 1.00
N ALA A 102 17.73 0.04 1.57
CA ALA A 102 18.95 0.84 1.38
C ALA A 102 19.34 0.94 -0.10
N THR A 103 19.27 -0.17 -0.84
CA THR A 103 19.60 -0.20 -2.27
C THR A 103 18.64 0.67 -3.10
N LEU A 104 17.33 0.57 -2.84
CA LEU A 104 16.31 1.32 -3.56
C LEU A 104 16.36 2.82 -3.24
N THR A 105 16.54 3.15 -1.97
CA THR A 105 16.69 4.54 -1.52
C THR A 105 17.96 5.17 -2.09
N ALA A 106 19.10 4.45 -2.08
CA ALA A 106 20.34 4.91 -2.71
C ALA A 106 20.20 5.07 -4.23
N ALA A 107 19.37 4.25 -4.87
CA ALA A 107 19.01 4.40 -6.27
C ALA A 107 18.00 5.54 -6.52
N GLY A 108 17.61 6.29 -5.49
CA GLY A 108 16.72 7.45 -5.54
C GLY A 108 15.24 7.10 -5.70
N TYR A 109 14.80 5.95 -5.18
CA TYR A 109 13.37 5.63 -5.04
C TYR A 109 12.87 6.09 -3.67
N GLU A 110 11.67 6.64 -3.64
CA GLU A 110 10.93 6.95 -2.43
C GLU A 110 10.18 5.71 -1.94
N HIS A 111 10.32 5.37 -0.66
CA HIS A 111 9.50 4.36 0.01
C HIS A 111 8.14 4.96 0.39
N TYR A 112 7.25 5.12 -0.59
CA TYR A 112 6.03 5.91 -0.40
C TYR A 112 4.89 5.14 0.30
N GLU A 113 4.99 3.81 0.39
CA GLU A 113 4.03 2.93 1.06
C GLU A 113 4.73 1.67 1.57
N ILE A 114 4.26 1.06 2.65
CA ILE A 114 4.88 -0.10 3.35
C ILE A 114 5.57 -1.10 2.42
N SER A 115 4.96 -1.48 1.30
CA SER A 115 5.50 -2.49 0.37
C SER A 115 5.85 -1.96 -1.02
N ASN A 116 5.82 -0.63 -1.24
CA ASN A 116 6.02 -0.03 -2.56
C ASN A 116 7.01 1.13 -2.55
N TYR A 117 7.90 1.09 -3.55
CA TYR A 117 8.89 2.11 -3.84
C TYR A 117 8.60 2.72 -5.22
N ALA A 118 8.83 4.02 -5.37
CA ALA A 118 8.66 4.69 -6.65
C ALA A 118 9.68 5.81 -6.83
N LYS A 119 10.03 6.13 -8.08
CA LYS A 119 10.68 7.40 -8.39
C LYS A 119 9.74 8.57 -8.07
N PRO A 120 10.28 9.76 -7.73
CA PRO A 120 9.47 10.96 -7.59
C PRO A 120 8.56 11.15 -8.82
N GLY A 121 7.28 11.47 -8.60
CA GLY A 121 6.28 11.59 -9.66
C GLY A 121 5.72 10.26 -10.21
N HIS A 122 6.26 9.10 -9.81
CA HIS A 122 5.87 7.78 -10.34
C HIS A 122 5.19 6.87 -9.30
N ARG A 123 4.64 7.44 -8.23
CA ARG A 123 3.82 6.69 -7.27
C ARG A 123 2.61 6.08 -8.00
N SER A 124 2.33 4.79 -7.77
CA SER A 124 1.24 4.09 -8.45
C SER A 124 -0.10 4.75 -8.14
N ARG A 125 -0.74 5.34 -9.16
CA ARG A 125 -2.06 5.98 -9.05
C ARG A 125 -3.12 5.00 -8.54
N HIS A 126 -3.07 3.75 -9.00
CA HIS A 126 -3.97 2.70 -8.55
C HIS A 126 -3.81 2.45 -7.04
N ASN A 127 -2.58 2.20 -6.56
CA ASN A 127 -2.32 1.97 -5.13
C ASN A 127 -2.73 3.18 -4.29
N GLN A 128 -2.45 4.40 -4.78
CA GLN A 128 -2.80 5.64 -4.09
C GLN A 128 -4.31 5.76 -3.85
N VAL A 129 -5.16 5.32 -4.78
CA VAL A 129 -6.62 5.32 -4.59
C VAL A 129 -7.04 4.42 -3.42
N TYR A 130 -6.49 3.20 -3.33
CA TYR A 130 -6.79 2.29 -2.21
C TYR A 130 -6.30 2.84 -0.88
N TRP A 131 -5.04 3.27 -0.82
CA TRP A 131 -4.41 3.67 0.45
C TRP A 131 -4.88 5.04 0.95
N LYS A 132 -5.44 5.88 0.07
CA LYS A 132 -6.15 7.11 0.46
C LYS A 132 -7.62 6.89 0.77
N CYS A 133 -8.07 5.62 0.84
CA CYS A 133 -9.47 5.25 1.07
C CYS A 133 -10.46 5.93 0.10
N GLN A 134 -10.03 6.17 -1.14
CA GLN A 134 -10.87 6.85 -2.14
C GLN A 134 -11.84 5.86 -2.79
N PRO A 135 -13.03 6.32 -3.24
CA PRO A 135 -13.94 5.47 -4.01
C PRO A 135 -13.33 4.94 -5.31
N TYR A 136 -13.57 3.67 -5.62
CA TYR A 136 -13.17 3.01 -6.86
C TYR A 136 -14.15 1.93 -7.31
N TYR A 137 -14.22 1.76 -8.64
CA TYR A 137 -14.82 0.60 -9.26
C TYR A 137 -13.73 -0.35 -9.71
N ALA A 138 -13.83 -1.61 -9.30
CA ALA A 138 -13.00 -2.67 -9.87
C ALA A 138 -13.84 -3.49 -10.85
N PHE A 139 -13.20 -4.25 -11.73
CA PHE A 139 -13.85 -5.10 -12.73
C PHE A 139 -13.17 -6.47 -12.76
N GLY A 140 -13.94 -7.52 -13.06
CA GLY A 140 -13.41 -8.87 -13.15
C GLY A 140 -13.83 -9.80 -12.02
N LEU A 141 -13.46 -11.06 -12.23
CA LEU A 141 -13.65 -12.18 -11.32
C LEU A 141 -13.05 -11.87 -9.95
N GLY A 142 -13.84 -12.00 -8.89
CA GLY A 142 -13.40 -11.77 -7.51
C GLY A 142 -13.08 -10.32 -7.15
N ALA A 143 -13.25 -9.37 -8.07
CA ALA A 143 -12.90 -7.98 -7.82
C ALA A 143 -13.82 -7.34 -6.77
N ALA A 144 -13.24 -6.56 -5.85
CA ALA A 144 -13.97 -5.75 -4.87
C ALA A 144 -14.05 -4.31 -5.33
N SER A 145 -15.17 -3.63 -5.12
CA SER A 145 -15.33 -2.19 -5.36
C SER A 145 -15.69 -1.49 -4.06
N TYR A 146 -15.30 -0.21 -3.95
CA TYR A 146 -15.67 0.66 -2.85
C TYR A 146 -16.27 1.94 -3.41
N THR A 147 -17.55 2.20 -3.20
CA THR A 147 -18.17 3.43 -3.70
C THR A 147 -19.34 3.82 -2.82
N GLN A 148 -19.55 5.14 -2.65
CA GLN A 148 -20.66 5.67 -1.83
C GLN A 148 -20.69 5.10 -0.40
N GLY A 149 -19.50 4.88 0.20
CA GLY A 149 -19.36 4.28 1.53
C GLY A 149 -19.78 2.81 1.59
N ARG A 150 -19.69 2.07 0.47
CA ARG A 150 -20.15 0.68 0.38
C ARG A 150 -19.12 -0.19 -0.30
N ARG A 151 -18.80 -1.32 0.33
CA ARG A 151 -17.95 -2.37 -0.26
C ARG A 151 -18.77 -3.54 -0.77
N PHE A 152 -18.42 -4.00 -1.96
CA PHE A 152 -19.00 -5.22 -2.51
C PHE A 152 -17.99 -5.95 -3.39
N SER A 153 -18.06 -7.28 -3.37
CA SER A 153 -17.19 -8.14 -4.17
C SER A 153 -17.98 -8.91 -5.21
N ARG A 154 -17.34 -9.20 -6.34
CA ARG A 154 -17.85 -10.12 -7.35
C ARG A 154 -17.54 -11.57 -6.94
N PRO A 155 -18.30 -12.55 -7.43
CA PRO A 155 -17.98 -13.96 -7.19
C PRO A 155 -16.56 -14.28 -7.62
N ARG A 156 -15.88 -15.18 -6.88
CA ARG A 156 -14.52 -15.64 -7.16
C ARG A 156 -14.47 -16.87 -8.07
N GLY A 157 -15.56 -17.63 -8.15
CA GLY A 157 -15.72 -18.77 -9.05
C GLY A 157 -16.16 -18.33 -10.44
N MET A 158 -15.57 -18.94 -11.47
CA MET A 158 -15.77 -18.51 -12.86
C MET A 158 -17.23 -18.61 -13.30
N HIS A 159 -17.92 -19.70 -12.95
CA HIS A 159 -19.30 -19.93 -13.37
C HIS A 159 -20.28 -19.00 -12.65
N GLU A 160 -20.05 -18.75 -11.37
CA GLU A 160 -20.83 -17.80 -10.57
C GLU A 160 -20.62 -16.37 -11.06
N TYR A 161 -19.39 -16.02 -11.45
CA TYR A 161 -19.08 -14.72 -12.02
C TYR A 161 -19.72 -14.53 -13.39
N GLU A 162 -19.69 -15.54 -14.26
CA GLU A 162 -20.39 -15.50 -15.55
C GLU A 162 -21.89 -15.27 -15.35
N SER A 163 -22.51 -16.05 -14.45
CA SER A 163 -23.92 -15.89 -14.09
C SER A 163 -24.22 -14.51 -13.51
N TRP A 164 -23.30 -13.97 -12.70
CA TRP A 164 -23.40 -12.63 -12.14
C TRP A 164 -23.33 -11.55 -13.22
N VAL A 165 -22.41 -11.66 -14.18
CA VAL A 165 -22.28 -10.72 -15.31
C VAL A 165 -23.54 -10.74 -16.17
N GLN A 166 -24.07 -11.93 -16.50
CA GLN A 166 -25.31 -12.06 -17.27
C GLN A 166 -26.47 -11.34 -16.58
N ARG A 167 -26.67 -11.55 -15.27
CA ARG A 167 -27.71 -10.85 -14.50
C ARG A 167 -27.49 -9.34 -14.43
N PHE A 168 -26.24 -8.90 -14.25
CA PHE A 168 -25.88 -7.48 -14.22
C PHE A 168 -26.20 -6.78 -15.54
N VAL A 169 -25.90 -7.42 -16.68
CA VAL A 169 -26.24 -6.87 -18.00
C VAL A 169 -27.76 -6.84 -18.20
N GLN A 170 -28.47 -7.92 -17.83
CA GLN A 170 -29.93 -8.01 -17.94
C GLN A 170 -30.67 -6.98 -17.08
N SER A 171 -30.12 -6.59 -15.92
CA SER A 171 -30.70 -5.55 -15.05
C SER A 171 -30.37 -4.12 -15.47
N GLY A 172 -29.71 -3.91 -16.62
CA GLY A 172 -29.35 -2.59 -17.12
C GLY A 172 -28.06 -2.01 -16.53
N GLY A 173 -27.24 -2.81 -15.83
CA GLY A 173 -25.91 -2.41 -15.38
C GLY A 173 -25.85 -1.50 -14.15
N GLY A 174 -26.89 -1.50 -13.31
CA GLY A 174 -26.94 -0.71 -12.08
C GLY A 174 -25.89 -1.13 -11.03
N CYS A 175 -25.40 -0.19 -10.23
CA CYS A 175 -24.39 -0.47 -9.21
C CYS A 175 -24.94 -1.42 -8.14
N PRO A 176 -24.35 -2.63 -7.93
CA PRO A 176 -24.81 -3.57 -6.91
C PRO A 176 -24.71 -3.01 -5.48
N ALA A 177 -23.80 -2.06 -5.25
CA ALA A 177 -23.68 -1.37 -3.98
C ALA A 177 -24.99 -0.69 -3.56
N ALA A 178 -25.86 -0.29 -4.50
CA ALA A 178 -27.10 0.43 -4.20
C ALA A 178 -28.02 -0.32 -3.21
N ALA A 179 -27.95 -1.65 -3.17
CA ALA A 179 -28.74 -2.49 -2.28
C ALA A 179 -28.07 -2.80 -0.92
N LEU A 180 -26.82 -2.41 -0.72
CA LEU A 180 -26.08 -2.66 0.52
C LEU A 180 -26.20 -1.48 1.47
N PRO A 181 -26.19 -1.71 2.80
CA PRO A 181 -26.02 -0.64 3.76
C PRO A 181 -24.69 0.06 3.54
N ALA A 182 -24.66 1.37 3.77
CA ALA A 182 -23.41 2.10 3.87
C ALA A 182 -22.69 1.70 5.17
N GLU A 183 -21.36 1.69 5.10
CA GLU A 183 -20.48 1.58 6.26
C GLU A 183 -20.76 2.73 7.21
N SER A 184 -20.68 2.45 8.51
CA SER A 184 -20.82 3.48 9.53
C SER A 184 -19.70 4.52 9.41
N LYS A 185 -19.90 5.71 9.98
CA LYS A 185 -18.84 6.72 10.03
C LYS A 185 -17.60 6.23 10.79
N GLU A 186 -17.82 5.37 11.77
CA GLU A 186 -16.75 4.74 12.54
C GLU A 186 -15.93 3.77 11.67
N GLU A 187 -16.59 2.89 10.92
CA GLU A 187 -15.91 1.97 10.00
C GLU A 187 -15.09 2.75 8.96
N GLN A 188 -15.66 3.82 8.40
CA GLN A 188 -14.96 4.69 7.44
C GLN A 188 -13.74 5.39 8.05
N LEU A 189 -13.87 5.88 9.29
CA LEU A 189 -12.76 6.51 10.02
C LEU A 189 -11.65 5.50 10.29
N LEU A 190 -12.00 4.30 10.77
CA LEU A 190 -11.06 3.22 11.03
C LEU A 190 -10.33 2.82 9.74
N ASP A 191 -11.04 2.64 8.63
CA ASP A 191 -10.39 2.39 7.34
C ASP A 191 -9.44 3.52 6.92
N LEU A 192 -9.87 4.78 7.06
CA LEU A 192 -9.05 5.94 6.73
C LEU A 192 -7.75 5.95 7.54
N ILE A 193 -7.83 5.71 8.86
CA ILE A 193 -6.66 5.65 9.74
C ILE A 193 -5.73 4.51 9.31
N MET A 194 -6.26 3.29 9.18
CA MET A 194 -5.48 2.09 8.82
C MET A 194 -4.76 2.28 7.49
N LEU A 195 -5.50 2.71 6.46
CA LEU A 195 -4.98 2.82 5.10
C LEU A 195 -4.00 3.99 4.96
N SER A 196 -4.29 5.13 5.59
CA SER A 196 -3.42 6.32 5.50
C SER A 196 -2.08 6.10 6.19
N LEU A 197 -2.05 5.37 7.32
CA LEU A 197 -0.80 5.07 8.03
C LEU A 197 0.13 4.12 7.25
N ARG A 198 -0.37 3.43 6.22
CA ARG A 198 0.48 2.67 5.29
C ARG A 198 1.31 3.56 4.37
N LEU A 199 0.85 4.80 4.15
CA LEU A 199 1.54 5.76 3.28
C LEU A 199 2.59 6.52 4.08
N SER A 200 3.70 6.84 3.40
CA SER A 200 4.72 7.76 3.92
C SER A 200 4.19 9.15 4.21
N ASP A 201 3.03 9.49 3.65
CA ASP A 201 2.36 10.77 3.88
C ASP A 201 1.52 10.76 5.18
N GLY A 202 1.10 9.58 5.65
CA GLY A 202 0.32 9.39 6.87
C GLY A 202 -1.09 9.97 6.84
N LEU A 203 -1.68 10.09 8.03
CA LEU A 203 -3.04 10.58 8.27
C LEU A 203 -3.06 12.11 8.38
N ALA A 204 -3.89 12.77 7.58
CA ALA A 204 -4.11 14.21 7.66
C ALA A 204 -5.17 14.53 8.72
N LEU A 205 -4.74 15.08 9.86
CA LEU A 205 -5.65 15.36 10.98
C LEU A 205 -6.66 16.45 10.67
N HIS A 206 -6.31 17.41 9.81
CA HIS A 206 -7.25 18.43 9.36
C HIS A 206 -8.39 17.81 8.54
N SER A 207 -8.10 16.85 7.64
CA SER A 207 -9.15 16.13 6.90
C SER A 207 -10.07 15.35 7.84
N VAL A 208 -9.50 14.69 8.85
CA VAL A 208 -10.29 14.01 9.89
C VAL A 208 -11.20 15.00 10.62
N GLN A 209 -10.66 16.15 11.02
CA GLN A 209 -11.44 17.20 11.69
C GLN A 209 -12.62 17.71 10.83
N GLN A 210 -12.39 17.93 9.53
CA GLN A 210 -13.43 18.45 8.63
C GLN A 210 -14.53 17.42 8.37
N GLU A 211 -14.20 16.14 8.29
CA GLU A 211 -15.15 15.10 7.91
C GLU A 211 -15.84 14.42 9.11
N TYR A 212 -15.15 14.33 10.25
CA TYR A 212 -15.58 13.58 11.44
C TYR A 212 -15.64 14.45 12.71
N GLY A 213 -15.32 15.75 12.62
CA GLY A 213 -15.43 16.69 13.73
C GLY A 213 -14.19 16.79 14.61
N GLN A 214 -14.15 17.85 15.42
CA GLN A 214 -13.02 18.14 16.32
C GLN A 214 -12.91 17.15 17.48
N ASP A 215 -14.05 16.66 17.98
CA ASP A 215 -14.08 15.70 19.10
C ASP A 215 -13.48 14.35 18.70
N THR A 216 -13.66 13.93 17.45
CA THR A 216 -12.97 12.78 16.86
C THR A 216 -11.46 12.97 16.84
N VAL A 217 -10.96 14.15 16.44
CA VAL A 217 -9.50 14.38 16.52
C VAL A 217 -9.03 14.35 17.97
N ALA A 218 -9.79 14.95 18.89
CA ALA A 218 -9.45 14.96 20.30
C ALA A 218 -9.40 13.56 20.93
N SER A 219 -10.27 12.63 20.51
CA SER A 219 -10.26 11.24 20.98
C SER A 219 -9.08 10.43 20.47
N LEU A 220 -8.52 10.77 19.30
CA LEU A 220 -7.32 10.13 18.75
C LEU A 220 -6.02 10.63 19.39
N LEU A 221 -6.01 11.85 19.94
CA LEU A 221 -4.79 12.48 20.45
C LEU A 221 -4.07 11.68 21.57
N PRO A 222 -4.75 11.09 22.56
CA PRO A 222 -4.09 10.29 23.60
C PRO A 222 -3.33 9.09 23.02
N THR A 223 -3.95 8.36 22.08
CA THR A 223 -3.29 7.25 21.39
C THR A 223 -2.08 7.76 20.61
N ILE A 224 -2.26 8.80 19.78
CA ILE A 224 -1.17 9.41 19.01
C ILE A 224 -0.01 9.86 19.92
N GLN A 225 -0.31 10.43 21.10
CA GLN A 225 0.70 10.86 22.06
C GLN A 225 1.62 9.70 22.49
N GLY A 226 1.04 8.54 22.81
CA GLY A 226 1.82 7.35 23.19
C GLY A 226 2.80 6.95 22.09
N PHE A 227 2.33 6.83 20.86
CA PHE A 227 3.20 6.48 19.72
C PHE A 227 4.24 7.56 19.39
N LEU A 228 3.97 8.84 19.66
CA LEU A 228 4.97 9.92 19.54
C LEU A 228 6.05 9.84 20.63
N GLN A 229 5.68 9.45 21.86
CA GLN A 229 6.61 9.23 22.98
C GLN A 229 7.53 8.06 22.75
N GLU A 230 7.03 6.98 22.17
CA GLU A 230 7.82 5.81 21.81
C GLU A 230 8.66 6.02 20.53
N GLY A 231 8.49 7.16 19.85
CA GLY A 231 9.18 7.44 18.60
C GLY A 231 8.72 6.58 17.42
N LEU A 232 7.57 5.93 17.54
CA LEU A 232 6.94 5.11 16.51
C LEU A 232 6.12 5.94 15.51
N MET A 233 5.79 7.17 15.87
CA MET A 233 5.16 8.16 15.01
C MET A 233 5.92 9.47 14.99
N GLN A 234 5.65 10.28 13.96
CA GLN A 234 6.16 11.63 13.83
C GLN A 234 5.12 12.55 13.18
N ILE A 235 5.25 13.84 13.48
CA ILE A 235 4.40 14.89 12.92
C ILE A 235 5.11 15.48 11.71
N VAL A 236 4.40 15.62 10.60
CA VAL A 236 4.89 16.33 9.43
C VAL A 236 3.96 17.49 9.08
N PRO A 237 4.51 18.66 8.70
CA PRO A 237 3.69 19.71 8.11
C PRO A 237 3.05 19.20 6.83
N GLU A 238 1.82 19.62 6.56
CA GLU A 238 1.18 19.30 5.29
C GLU A 238 1.87 20.09 4.18
N LEU A 239 2.52 19.39 3.24
CA LEU A 239 3.08 20.03 2.05
C LEU A 239 1.92 20.64 1.25
N GLN A 240 2.02 21.92 0.91
CA GLN A 240 1.12 22.54 -0.05
C GLN A 240 1.23 21.75 -1.36
N GLN A 241 0.13 21.09 -1.77
CA GLN A 241 0.04 20.53 -3.11
C GLN A 241 0.06 21.71 -4.10
N SER A 242 1.21 22.00 -4.70
CA SER A 242 1.23 22.72 -5.97
C SER A 242 0.54 21.82 -6.99
N GLY A 243 -0.54 22.33 -7.60
CA GLY A 243 -1.33 21.62 -8.63
C GLY A 243 -0.60 21.43 -9.96
N ASP A 244 0.69 21.12 -9.92
CA ASP A 244 1.52 20.85 -11.08
C ASP A 244 2.21 19.50 -10.87
N ASP A 245 2.22 18.65 -11.90
CA ASP A 245 2.76 17.28 -11.91
C ASP A 245 4.31 17.26 -11.81
N SER A 246 4.91 18.37 -11.35
CA SER A 246 6.31 18.49 -11.04
C SER A 246 6.55 17.95 -9.63
N ALA A 247 7.51 17.03 -9.53
CA ALA A 247 7.92 16.41 -8.28
C ALA A 247 8.10 17.48 -7.19
N PRO A 248 7.63 17.25 -5.95
CA PRO A 248 7.96 18.15 -4.87
C PRO A 248 9.49 18.18 -4.78
N GLU A 249 10.06 19.38 -4.90
CA GLU A 249 11.39 19.67 -4.35
C GLU A 249 11.44 19.06 -2.94
N PRO A 250 12.56 18.48 -2.47
CA PRO A 250 12.70 17.98 -1.12
C PRO A 250 12.56 19.16 -0.14
N GLY A 251 11.31 19.54 0.12
CA GLY A 251 10.90 20.56 1.05
C GLY A 251 11.38 20.06 2.39
N GLY A 252 12.33 20.80 2.94
CA GLY A 252 13.17 20.36 4.03
C GLY A 252 12.41 19.53 5.04
N CYS A 253 12.94 18.35 5.34
CA CYS A 253 12.91 17.92 6.73
C CYS A 253 13.23 19.17 7.54
N VAL A 254 12.37 19.52 8.48
CA VAL A 254 12.82 20.37 9.57
C VAL A 254 13.94 19.56 10.21
N SER A 255 15.16 19.79 9.75
CA SER A 255 16.36 19.27 10.34
C SER A 255 16.63 20.18 11.52
N ASP A 256 15.81 20.01 12.55
CA ASP A 256 16.18 20.38 13.88
C ASP A 256 15.80 19.17 14.72
N ALA A 257 16.82 18.56 15.32
CA ALA A 257 16.61 17.81 16.55
C ALA A 257 15.72 18.63 17.49
N ASP A 258 14.94 17.96 18.35
CA ASP A 258 14.05 18.54 19.39
C ASP A 258 12.55 18.57 18.98
N GLY A 259 11.71 17.60 19.35
CA GLY A 259 11.88 16.52 20.29
C GLY A 259 10.83 15.44 20.08
N TYR A 260 11.21 14.20 20.39
CA TYR A 260 10.28 13.08 20.48
C TYR A 260 9.44 13.20 21.76
N GLY A 261 8.28 12.56 21.81
CA GLY A 261 7.40 12.58 22.98
C GLY A 261 6.68 13.88 23.28
N ASP A 262 6.69 14.30 24.54
CA ASP A 262 5.80 15.36 25.05
C ASP A 262 5.95 16.70 24.33
N GLU A 263 7.15 16.99 23.82
CA GLU A 263 7.40 18.20 23.04
C GLU A 263 6.73 18.14 21.66
N ALA A 264 6.91 17.04 20.92
CA ALA A 264 6.20 16.80 19.65
C ALA A 264 4.69 16.89 19.84
N PHE A 265 4.16 16.24 20.89
CA PHE A 265 2.74 16.31 21.19
C PHE A 265 2.26 17.73 21.52
N GLY A 266 3.06 18.49 22.28
CA GLY A 266 2.81 19.92 22.52
C GLY A 266 2.81 20.74 21.23
N GLN A 267 3.72 20.47 20.29
CA GLN A 267 3.74 21.09 18.97
C GLN A 267 2.49 20.75 18.16
N LEU A 268 2.06 19.48 18.16
CA LEU A 268 0.82 19.03 17.50
C LEU A 268 -0.39 19.82 18.00
N CYS A 269 -0.58 19.84 19.31
CA CYS A 269 -1.68 20.56 19.96
C CYS A 269 -1.67 22.06 19.61
N ARG A 270 -0.49 22.70 19.59
CA ARG A 270 -0.36 24.10 19.18
C ARG A 270 -0.74 24.32 17.72
N ARG A 271 -0.33 23.43 16.81
CA ARG A 271 -0.67 23.54 15.38
C ARG A 271 -2.17 23.40 15.14
N LEU A 272 -2.80 22.42 15.77
CA LEU A 272 -4.25 22.21 15.68
C LEU A 272 -5.02 23.44 16.20
N LYS A 273 -4.62 23.99 17.35
CA LYS A 273 -5.21 25.23 17.90
C LYS A 273 -5.03 26.45 16.99
N GLN A 274 -3.94 26.50 16.22
CA GLN A 274 -3.67 27.56 15.26
C GLN A 274 -4.36 27.33 13.89
N GLY A 275 -5.14 26.25 13.74
CA GLY A 275 -5.75 25.86 12.46
C GLY A 275 -4.71 25.48 11.40
N LYS A 276 -3.48 25.15 11.80
CA LYS A 276 -2.42 24.75 10.87
C LYS A 276 -2.60 23.30 10.47
N GLN A 277 -2.63 23.07 9.17
CA GLN A 277 -2.61 21.75 8.55
C GLN A 277 -1.38 20.94 8.99
N CYS A 278 -1.61 19.69 9.36
CA CYS A 278 -0.59 18.75 9.82
C CYS A 278 -1.03 17.31 9.59
N ARG A 279 -0.04 16.44 9.44
CA ARG A 279 -0.22 15.00 9.29
C ARG A 279 0.58 14.27 10.36
N VAL A 280 0.07 13.12 10.76
CA VAL A 280 0.79 12.16 11.58
C VAL A 280 1.08 10.93 10.74
N ARG A 281 2.32 10.46 10.78
CA ARG A 281 2.76 9.27 10.04
C ARG A 281 3.60 8.39 10.94
N LEU A 282 3.75 7.14 10.56
CA LEU A 282 4.71 6.25 11.18
C LEU A 282 6.12 6.85 11.05
N ALA A 283 6.90 6.75 12.12
CA ALA A 283 8.32 7.01 12.04
C ALA A 283 8.91 5.94 11.10
N ASP A 284 9.69 6.38 10.12
CA ASP A 284 10.28 5.52 9.11
C ASP A 284 11.80 5.33 9.31
N PRO A 285 12.30 4.98 10.52
CA PRO A 285 13.74 4.87 10.73
C PRO A 285 14.33 3.63 10.04
N ALA A 286 13.52 2.64 9.66
CA ALA A 286 13.95 1.35 9.14
C ALA A 286 13.15 0.88 7.89
N GLY A 287 12.48 1.78 7.18
CA GLY A 287 11.69 1.42 5.99
C GLY A 287 10.40 0.69 6.35
N PHE A 288 9.58 1.19 7.27
CA PHE A 288 8.27 0.59 7.60
C PHE A 288 8.27 -0.90 8.03
N LEU A 289 9.39 -1.42 8.53
CA LEU A 289 9.52 -2.84 8.91
C LEU A 289 8.47 -3.27 9.96
N LEU A 290 8.25 -2.42 10.97
CA LEU A 290 7.31 -2.64 12.06
C LEU A 290 5.92 -2.06 11.79
N SER A 291 5.65 -1.54 10.60
CA SER A 291 4.44 -0.75 10.35
C SER A 291 3.15 -1.51 10.60
N ASN A 292 3.10 -2.80 10.25
CA ASN A 292 1.90 -3.59 10.52
C ASN A 292 1.68 -3.77 12.02
N ASP A 293 2.74 -4.00 12.79
CA ASP A 293 2.64 -4.18 14.24
C ASP A 293 2.24 -2.88 14.93
N VAL A 294 2.83 -1.75 14.53
CA VAL A 294 2.47 -0.42 15.05
C VAL A 294 1.03 -0.05 14.70
N ILE A 295 0.58 -0.32 13.47
CA ILE A 295 -0.82 -0.09 13.08
C ILE A 295 -1.74 -1.01 13.88
N SER A 296 -1.42 -2.30 14.03
CA SER A 296 -2.23 -3.24 14.81
C SER A 296 -2.34 -2.83 16.28
N GLU A 297 -1.24 -2.43 16.90
CA GLU A 297 -1.21 -1.95 18.28
C GLU A 297 -2.03 -0.65 18.44
N LEU A 298 -1.90 0.28 17.49
CA LEU A 298 -2.73 1.49 17.49
C LEU A 298 -4.22 1.14 17.47
N PHE A 299 -4.63 0.19 16.63
CA PHE A 299 -6.01 -0.25 16.55
C PHE A 299 -6.50 -0.95 17.82
N ALA A 300 -5.62 -1.69 18.51
CA ALA A 300 -5.95 -2.31 19.78
C ALA A 300 -6.22 -1.26 20.88
N GLN A 301 -5.62 -0.07 20.77
CA GLN A 301 -5.79 1.04 21.72
C GLN A 301 -6.93 1.99 21.35
N LEU A 302 -7.45 1.93 20.12
CA LEU A 302 -8.65 2.68 19.74
C LEU A 302 -9.89 1.98 20.32
N ASP A 303 -10.65 2.70 21.14
CA ASP A 303 -11.93 2.21 21.64
C ASP A 303 -13.05 2.54 20.64
N PRO A 304 -13.63 1.52 19.96
CA PRO A 304 -14.71 1.72 19.00
C PRO A 304 -15.90 2.47 19.62
N SER A 305 -16.23 2.18 20.88
CA SER A 305 -17.39 2.79 21.55
C SER A 305 -17.20 4.27 21.84
N THR A 306 -15.97 4.68 22.15
CA THR A 306 -15.60 6.09 22.30
C THR A 306 -15.68 6.81 20.96
N LEU A 307 -15.23 6.16 19.87
CA LEU A 307 -15.33 6.72 18.52
C LEU A 307 -16.80 6.87 18.08
N SER A 308 -17.66 5.88 18.30
CA SER A 308 -19.08 5.99 17.93
C SER A 308 -19.80 7.11 18.68
N GLN A 309 -19.35 7.50 19.88
CA GLN A 309 -19.98 8.56 20.67
C GLN A 309 -19.66 9.97 20.18
N VAL A 310 -18.50 10.15 19.52
CA VAL A 310 -18.01 11.47 19.06
C VAL A 310 -18.29 11.70 17.56
N LEU A 311 -18.85 10.70 16.87
CA LEU A 311 -19.22 10.70 15.46
C LEU A 311 -20.71 10.99 15.24
#